data_AF-A0A931N958-F1
#
_entry.id   AF-A0A931N958-F1
#
_cell.length_a   1.000
_cell.length_b   1.000
_cell.length_c   1.000
_cell.angle_alpha   90.00
_cell.angle_beta   90.00
_cell.angle_gamma   90.00
#
_symmetry.space_group_name_H-M   'P 1'
#
loop_
_entity.id
_entity.type
_entity.pdbx_description
1 polymer ?
#
loop_
_entity_poly.entity_id
_entity_poly.type
_entity_poly.pdbx_seq_one_letter_code
_entity_poly.pdbx_strand_id
1 'polypeptide(L)'
;MFIIDLIVIAGVIAGLQVVIFKRYVLRNLHYVRRFKVKHCFRGDEIELVEQLSNKKRLPVPWLRVESQLSTHLHFSKQDNFDVSSGQVYQNHRSLFSLGGYMKLTRTNRITPNRRGWYKLSTVSLTSGDLFGNISCHIQIPLEDELIVYPKPAVVPFEQLPSQSLQGEQQVKRFIIPDPFVIVGARNYQSGDSMKQVNWKATARAGTLQVHQYDFTADRSLMILLNVDDKEGMWRNVTNEAVIEQGIEWAAGAAEAAISRGMDVGFTANMPMSGNSDHIHIEPGRGQEHLFMLYELMAKLVIERTSLFMDLLMLEALKRYSNRDIVIITSYWSDSLELAANSLMQNGNTVSIWYLPEAVQKDTFKSEVTVNDRGRYVS
;
A
#
# COMPACT_ATOMS: atom_id res chain seq x y z
N MET A 1 -65.84 -32.90 -7.45
CA MET A 1 -65.81 -31.66 -8.26
C MET A 1 -64.89 -30.62 -7.60
N PHE A 2 -65.19 -30.17 -6.37
CA PHE A 2 -64.40 -29.16 -5.64
C PHE A 2 -62.87 -29.36 -5.57
N ILE A 3 -62.39 -30.61 -5.44
CA ILE A 3 -60.94 -30.89 -5.37
C ILE A 3 -60.24 -30.62 -6.70
N ILE A 4 -60.88 -30.95 -7.82
CA ILE A 4 -60.32 -30.76 -9.16
C ILE A 4 -60.24 -29.25 -9.46
N ASP A 5 -61.28 -28.50 -9.11
CA ASP A 5 -61.32 -27.05 -9.30
C ASP A 5 -60.22 -26.35 -8.48
N LEU A 6 -59.97 -26.81 -7.24
CA LEU A 6 -58.91 -26.29 -6.39
C LEU A 6 -57.51 -26.56 -6.97
N ILE A 7 -57.28 -27.74 -7.54
CA ILE A 7 -56.01 -28.09 -8.19
C ILE A 7 -55.78 -27.23 -9.45
N VAL A 8 -56.81 -27.03 -10.27
CA VAL A 8 -56.72 -26.19 -11.47
C VAL A 8 -56.41 -24.74 -11.10
N ILE A 9 -57.11 -24.18 -10.10
CA ILE A 9 -56.86 -22.82 -9.61
C ILE A 9 -55.42 -22.70 -9.06
N ALA A 10 -54.97 -23.67 -8.27
CA ALA A 10 -53.60 -23.69 -7.75
C ALA A 10 -52.56 -23.72 -8.88
N GLY A 11 -52.80 -24.52 -9.93
CA GLY A 11 -51.94 -24.58 -11.11
C GLY A 11 -51.87 -23.25 -11.88
N VAL A 12 -53.01 -22.57 -12.06
CA VAL A 12 -53.06 -21.24 -12.69
C VAL A 12 -52.31 -20.20 -11.86
N ILE A 13 -52.51 -20.20 -10.54
CA ILE A 13 -51.80 -19.28 -9.63
C ILE A 13 -50.29 -19.53 -9.67
N ALA A 14 -49.86 -20.79 -9.65
CA ALA A 14 -48.45 -21.16 -9.76
C ALA A 14 -47.83 -20.69 -11.09
N GLY A 15 -48.54 -20.90 -12.21
CA GLY A 15 -48.11 -20.42 -13.52
C GLY A 15 -48.00 -18.89 -13.59
N LEU A 16 -49.01 -18.18 -13.07
CA LEU A 16 -49.01 -16.72 -13.03
C LEU A 16 -47.86 -16.18 -12.16
N GLN A 17 -47.63 -16.80 -11.00
CA GLN A 17 -46.53 -16.47 -10.09
C GLN A 17 -45.19 -16.60 -10.80
N VAL A 18 -44.94 -17.71 -11.49
CA VAL A 18 -43.74 -17.93 -12.29
C VAL A 18 -43.51 -16.82 -13.32
N VAL A 19 -44.55 -16.47 -14.10
CA VAL A 19 -44.44 -15.44 -15.16
C VAL A 19 -44.16 -14.06 -14.58
N ILE A 20 -44.85 -13.69 -13.50
CA ILE A 20 -44.65 -12.39 -12.82
C ILE A 20 -43.24 -12.29 -12.26
N PHE A 21 -42.77 -13.32 -11.53
CA PHE A 21 -41.45 -13.30 -10.93
C PHE A 21 -40.35 -13.26 -11.99
N LYS A 22 -40.44 -14.11 -13.03
CA LYS A 22 -39.48 -14.11 -14.14
C LYS A 22 -39.33 -12.74 -14.80
N ARG A 23 -40.43 -11.99 -14.94
CA ARG A 23 -40.43 -10.70 -15.62
C ARG A 23 -40.04 -9.53 -14.72
N TYR A 24 -40.40 -9.56 -13.44
CA TYR A 24 -40.35 -8.37 -12.57
C TYR A 24 -39.45 -8.51 -11.34
N VAL A 25 -38.98 -9.72 -10.95
CA VAL A 25 -38.26 -9.91 -9.68
C VAL A 25 -36.97 -9.08 -9.58
N LEU A 26 -36.19 -9.01 -10.66
CA LEU A 26 -34.95 -8.21 -10.72
C LEU A 26 -35.16 -6.77 -11.20
N ARG A 27 -36.36 -6.42 -11.69
CA ARG A 27 -36.64 -5.05 -12.14
C ARG A 27 -36.71 -4.09 -10.97
N ASN A 28 -36.25 -2.86 -11.20
CA ASN A 28 -36.24 -1.76 -10.23
C ASN A 28 -35.56 -2.09 -8.90
N LEU A 29 -34.63 -3.06 -8.89
CA LEU A 29 -33.71 -3.29 -7.79
C LEU A 29 -32.51 -2.36 -7.94
N HIS A 30 -32.19 -1.64 -6.88
CA HIS A 30 -30.97 -0.83 -6.81
C HIS A 30 -30.04 -1.47 -5.79
N TYR A 31 -28.84 -1.80 -6.21
CA TYR A 31 -27.80 -2.34 -5.36
C TYR A 31 -26.57 -1.43 -5.46
N VAL A 32 -26.03 -1.08 -4.30
CA VAL A 32 -24.79 -0.32 -4.16
C VAL A 32 -23.94 -1.03 -3.14
N ARG A 33 -22.65 -1.22 -3.43
CA ARG A 33 -21.67 -1.71 -2.47
C ARG A 33 -20.51 -0.73 -2.47
N ARG A 34 -20.10 -0.31 -1.28
CA ARG A 34 -19.01 0.65 -1.12
C ARG A 34 -18.18 0.37 0.12
N PHE A 35 -16.90 0.69 0.05
CA PHE A 35 -16.07 0.81 1.24
C PHE A 35 -16.44 2.11 1.97
N LYS A 36 -16.48 2.07 3.30
CA LYS A 36 -16.75 3.27 4.11
C LYS A 36 -15.61 4.29 4.02
N VAL A 37 -14.41 3.81 3.74
CA VAL A 37 -13.18 4.61 3.56
C VAL A 37 -12.54 4.25 2.23
N LYS A 38 -11.83 5.21 1.62
CA LYS A 38 -11.08 4.98 0.37
C LYS A 38 -9.66 4.43 0.60
N HIS A 39 -9.10 4.72 1.77
CA HIS A 39 -7.73 4.37 2.13
C HIS A 39 -7.69 3.83 3.56
N CYS A 40 -6.82 2.84 3.81
CA CYS A 40 -6.52 2.33 5.16
C CYS A 40 -5.14 1.67 5.18
N PHE A 41 -4.61 1.38 6.36
CA PHE A 41 -3.39 0.62 6.49
C PHE A 41 -3.68 -0.88 6.56
N ARG A 42 -2.69 -1.68 6.16
CA ARG A 42 -2.71 -3.14 6.35
C ARG A 42 -3.02 -3.47 7.82
N GLY A 43 -4.05 -4.28 8.04
CA GLY A 43 -4.49 -4.72 9.37
C GLY A 43 -5.57 -3.85 10.02
N ASP A 44 -5.95 -2.71 9.42
CA ASP A 44 -7.05 -1.89 9.93
C ASP A 44 -8.40 -2.60 9.77
N GLU A 45 -9.31 -2.41 10.74
CA GLU A 45 -10.70 -2.87 10.60
C GLU A 45 -11.52 -1.80 9.88
N ILE A 46 -12.04 -2.15 8.70
CA ILE A 46 -12.85 -1.25 7.88
C ILE A 46 -14.22 -1.88 7.58
N GLU A 47 -15.16 -1.04 7.15
CA GLU A 47 -16.54 -1.45 6.89
C GLU A 47 -16.85 -1.47 5.39
N LEU A 48 -17.36 -2.61 4.91
CA LEU A 48 -17.94 -2.77 3.59
C LEU A 48 -19.46 -2.65 3.71
N VAL A 49 -20.02 -1.58 3.12
CA VAL A 49 -21.44 -1.25 3.23
C VAL A 49 -22.16 -1.65 1.95
N GLU A 50 -23.15 -2.52 2.09
CA GLU A 50 -24.05 -2.96 1.04
C GLU A 50 -25.43 -2.33 1.25
N GLN A 51 -25.93 -1.63 0.24
CA GLN A 51 -27.26 -1.04 0.24
C GLN A 51 -28.08 -1.64 -0.89
N LEU A 52 -29.25 -2.14 -0.53
CA LEU A 52 -30.17 -2.76 -1.47
C LEU A 52 -31.55 -2.14 -1.30
N SER A 53 -32.17 -1.72 -2.39
CA SER A 53 -33.47 -1.06 -2.39
C SER A 53 -34.39 -1.68 -3.43
N ASN A 54 -35.57 -2.12 -2.97
CA ASN A 54 -36.61 -2.69 -3.80
C ASN A 54 -37.65 -1.62 -4.17
N LYS A 55 -37.52 -0.95 -5.33
CA LYS A 55 -38.45 0.13 -5.72
C LYS A 55 -39.76 -0.35 -6.36
N LYS A 56 -40.23 -1.55 -6.01
CA LYS A 56 -41.50 -2.12 -6.48
C LYS A 56 -42.30 -2.75 -5.35
N ARG A 57 -43.58 -3.00 -5.58
CA ARG A 57 -44.48 -3.71 -4.65
C ARG A 57 -44.16 -5.20 -4.52
N LEU A 58 -43.71 -5.82 -5.60
CA LEU A 58 -43.40 -7.25 -5.63
C LEU A 58 -42.22 -7.53 -4.67
N PRO A 59 -42.42 -8.38 -3.64
CA PRO A 59 -41.33 -8.77 -2.75
C PRO A 59 -40.31 -9.64 -3.49
N VAL A 60 -39.07 -9.61 -3.01
CA VAL A 60 -37.99 -10.48 -3.45
C VAL A 60 -37.70 -11.47 -2.33
N PRO A 61 -38.27 -12.69 -2.39
CA PRO A 61 -38.23 -13.65 -1.29
C PRO A 61 -36.80 -14.10 -0.99
N TRP A 62 -35.99 -14.25 -2.03
CA TRP A 62 -34.56 -14.52 -1.95
C TRP A 62 -33.84 -13.76 -3.06
N LEU A 63 -32.75 -13.09 -2.69
CA LEU A 63 -31.80 -12.47 -3.60
C LEU A 63 -30.42 -12.96 -3.21
N ARG A 64 -29.75 -13.61 -4.14
CA ARG A 64 -28.37 -14.01 -4.02
C ARG A 64 -27.49 -12.96 -4.68
N VAL A 65 -26.53 -12.47 -3.94
CA VAL A 65 -25.55 -11.48 -4.35
C VAL A 65 -24.20 -12.16 -4.32
N GLU A 66 -23.57 -12.29 -5.48
CA GLU A 66 -22.27 -12.94 -5.63
C GLU A 66 -21.28 -11.93 -6.19
N SER A 67 -20.12 -11.81 -5.54
CA SER A 67 -19.04 -10.93 -5.98
C SER A 67 -17.70 -11.61 -5.72
N GLN A 68 -16.77 -11.46 -6.67
CA GLN A 68 -15.40 -11.91 -6.51
C GLN A 68 -14.61 -10.81 -5.80
N LEU A 69 -14.05 -11.15 -4.64
CA LEU A 69 -13.20 -10.26 -3.86
C LEU A 69 -11.82 -10.90 -3.70
N SER A 70 -10.79 -10.10 -3.45
CA SER A 70 -9.47 -10.66 -3.15
C SER A 70 -9.51 -11.48 -1.85
N THR A 71 -8.77 -12.59 -1.81
CA THR A 71 -8.55 -13.41 -0.60
C THR A 71 -7.82 -12.66 0.51
N HIS A 72 -7.20 -11.52 0.18
CA HIS A 72 -6.51 -10.68 1.15
C HIS A 72 -7.45 -9.81 2.00
N LEU A 73 -8.74 -9.72 1.64
CA LEU A 73 -9.77 -9.04 2.44
C LEU A 73 -10.46 -10.06 3.36
N HIS A 74 -10.08 -10.10 4.64
CA HIS A 74 -10.67 -11.05 5.59
C HIS A 74 -11.98 -10.52 6.14
N PHE A 75 -13.05 -11.30 6.02
CA PHE A 75 -14.34 -11.01 6.63
C PHE A 75 -14.40 -11.56 8.05
N SER A 76 -14.99 -10.81 8.99
CA SER A 76 -15.18 -11.30 10.35
C SER A 76 -16.07 -12.56 10.36
N LYS A 77 -15.71 -13.57 11.17
CA LYS A 77 -16.29 -14.93 11.16
C LYS A 77 -17.82 -14.99 11.30
N GLN A 78 -18.46 -13.94 11.83
CA GLN A 78 -19.92 -13.88 11.98
C GLN A 78 -20.66 -13.50 10.68
N ASP A 79 -19.96 -13.02 9.65
CA ASP A 79 -20.57 -12.57 8.38
C ASP A 79 -20.50 -13.62 7.23
N ASN A 80 -19.83 -14.75 7.46
CA ASN A 80 -19.52 -15.76 6.44
C ASN A 80 -20.74 -16.59 6.02
N PHE A 81 -21.31 -16.27 4.87
CA PHE A 81 -22.08 -17.23 4.07
C PHE A 81 -21.21 -17.68 2.88
N ASP A 82 -20.83 -18.96 2.87
CA ASP A 82 -20.08 -19.68 1.82
C ASP A 82 -19.01 -18.87 1.09
N VAL A 83 -17.87 -18.67 1.74
CA VAL A 83 -16.64 -18.21 1.10
C VAL A 83 -15.94 -19.41 0.46
N SER A 84 -16.12 -19.62 -0.85
CA SER A 84 -15.28 -20.56 -1.59
C SER A 84 -14.00 -19.83 -1.99
N SER A 85 -12.88 -20.12 -1.31
CA SER A 85 -11.58 -19.52 -1.60
C SER A 85 -10.91 -20.21 -2.80
N GLY A 86 -10.70 -19.47 -3.90
CA GLY A 86 -9.65 -19.78 -4.86
C GLY A 86 -8.28 -19.29 -4.36
N GLN A 87 -7.22 -19.43 -5.16
CA GLN A 87 -5.88 -18.98 -4.77
C GLN A 87 -5.73 -17.45 -4.67
N VAL A 88 -6.47 -16.68 -5.48
CA VAL A 88 -6.33 -15.21 -5.59
C VAL A 88 -7.63 -14.46 -5.27
N TYR A 89 -8.76 -15.04 -5.67
CA TYR A 89 -10.09 -14.49 -5.43
C TYR A 89 -10.95 -15.46 -4.61
N GLN A 90 -11.78 -14.88 -3.75
CA GLN A 90 -12.81 -15.57 -2.99
C GLN A 90 -14.19 -15.11 -3.46
N ASN A 91 -15.12 -16.04 -3.55
CA ASN A 91 -16.51 -15.71 -3.84
C ASN A 91 -17.19 -15.28 -2.53
N HIS A 92 -17.60 -14.02 -2.45
CA HIS A 92 -18.43 -13.54 -1.36
C HIS A 92 -19.90 -13.65 -1.77
N ARG A 93 -20.62 -14.59 -1.15
CA ARG A 93 -22.04 -14.81 -1.38
C ARG A 93 -22.86 -14.22 -0.24
N SER A 94 -23.87 -13.43 -0.58
CA SER A 94 -24.84 -12.90 0.39
C SER A 94 -26.26 -13.23 -0.05
N LEU A 95 -27.08 -13.62 0.92
CA LEU A 95 -28.48 -13.93 0.72
C LEU A 95 -29.33 -12.88 1.44
N PHE A 96 -30.25 -12.28 0.72
CA PHE A 96 -31.16 -11.26 1.23
C PHE A 96 -32.61 -11.61 0.93
N SER A 97 -33.51 -11.10 1.75
CA SER A 97 -34.96 -11.10 1.49
C SER A 97 -35.46 -9.66 1.63
N LEU A 98 -36.29 -9.19 0.69
CA LEU A 98 -36.77 -7.83 0.66
C LEU A 98 -38.28 -7.77 0.42
N GLY A 99 -38.98 -7.09 1.31
CA GLY A 99 -40.36 -6.69 1.08
C GLY A 99 -40.50 -5.68 -0.06
N GLY A 100 -41.74 -5.40 -0.46
CA GLY A 100 -42.03 -4.32 -1.39
C GLY A 100 -41.63 -2.95 -0.80
N TYR A 101 -41.02 -2.08 -1.61
CA TYR A 101 -40.53 -0.76 -1.18
C TYR A 101 -39.53 -0.74 -0.02
N MET A 102 -38.94 -1.90 0.30
CA MET A 102 -37.98 -2.02 1.39
C MET A 102 -36.59 -1.56 0.96
N LYS A 103 -35.88 -0.89 1.87
CA LYS A 103 -34.44 -0.64 1.77
C LYS A 103 -33.74 -1.40 2.90
N LEU A 104 -32.72 -2.16 2.55
CA LEU A 104 -31.85 -2.89 3.47
C LEU A 104 -30.44 -2.32 3.37
N THR A 105 -29.76 -2.19 4.51
CA THR A 105 -28.35 -1.83 4.57
C THR A 105 -27.65 -2.84 5.46
N ARG A 106 -26.62 -3.49 4.93
CA ARG A 106 -25.76 -4.42 5.65
C ARG A 106 -24.36 -3.85 5.70
N THR A 107 -23.73 -3.96 6.85
CA THR A 107 -22.35 -3.55 7.05
C THR A 107 -21.56 -4.77 7.47
N ASN A 108 -20.59 -5.16 6.65
CA ASN A 108 -19.68 -6.26 6.96
C ASN A 108 -18.34 -5.66 7.38
N ARG A 109 -17.74 -6.23 8.43
CA ARG A 109 -16.40 -5.81 8.86
C ARG A 109 -15.35 -6.63 8.14
N ILE A 110 -14.38 -5.91 7.58
CA ILE A 110 -13.28 -6.48 6.81
C ILE A 110 -11.93 -5.98 7.30
N THR A 111 -10.93 -6.84 7.24
CA THR A 111 -9.55 -6.53 7.60
C THR A 111 -8.63 -6.92 6.44
N PRO A 112 -7.94 -5.97 5.79
CA PRO A 112 -7.01 -6.29 4.72
C PRO A 112 -5.71 -6.83 5.31
N ASN A 113 -5.31 -8.04 4.92
CA ASN A 113 -4.09 -8.69 5.41
C ASN A 113 -2.84 -8.39 4.58
N ARG A 114 -3.01 -7.76 3.40
CA ARG A 114 -1.95 -7.40 2.45
C ARG A 114 -2.21 -6.01 1.90
N ARG A 115 -1.14 -5.23 1.68
CA ARG A 115 -1.24 -3.95 0.95
C ARG A 115 -1.69 -4.20 -0.48
N GLY A 116 -2.28 -3.20 -1.12
CA GLY A 116 -2.74 -3.38 -2.49
C GLY A 116 -3.82 -2.40 -2.92
N TRP A 117 -4.16 -2.48 -4.19
CA TRP A 117 -5.28 -1.78 -4.79
C TRP A 117 -6.43 -2.76 -5.07
N TYR A 118 -7.51 -2.65 -4.31
CA TYR A 118 -8.66 -3.55 -4.37
C TYR A 118 -9.84 -2.85 -5.06
N LYS A 119 -10.23 -3.34 -6.24
CA LYS A 119 -11.37 -2.81 -6.99
C LYS A 119 -12.60 -3.69 -6.81
N LEU A 120 -13.75 -3.07 -6.59
CA LEU A 120 -15.05 -3.71 -6.74
C LEU A 120 -15.49 -3.55 -8.18
N SER A 121 -15.35 -4.60 -8.99
CA SER A 121 -15.62 -4.52 -10.44
C SER A 121 -17.08 -4.84 -10.79
N THR A 122 -17.57 -6.00 -10.37
CA THR A 122 -18.92 -6.45 -10.71
C THR A 122 -19.56 -7.23 -9.57
N VAL A 123 -20.89 -7.23 -9.58
CA VAL A 123 -21.72 -8.06 -8.70
C VAL A 123 -22.80 -8.74 -9.52
N SER A 124 -22.98 -10.03 -9.28
CA SER A 124 -24.03 -10.84 -9.90
C SER A 124 -25.19 -10.96 -8.92
N LEU A 125 -26.35 -10.47 -9.32
CA LEU A 125 -27.60 -10.63 -8.60
C LEU A 125 -28.40 -11.76 -9.23
N THR A 126 -28.72 -12.78 -8.43
CA THR A 126 -29.56 -13.91 -8.84
C THR A 126 -30.79 -13.99 -7.94
N SER A 127 -31.97 -14.05 -8.55
CA SER A 127 -33.25 -14.21 -7.84
C SER A 127 -34.20 -15.07 -8.65
N GLY A 128 -35.31 -15.50 -8.06
CA GLY A 128 -36.22 -16.42 -8.70
C GLY A 128 -37.62 -16.39 -8.11
N ASP A 129 -38.40 -17.38 -8.52
CA ASP A 129 -39.72 -17.65 -7.97
C ASP A 129 -39.64 -18.17 -6.53
N LEU A 130 -40.78 -18.23 -5.86
CA LEU A 130 -40.90 -18.67 -4.46
C LEU A 130 -40.46 -20.12 -4.26
N PHE A 131 -40.61 -20.96 -5.30
CA PHE A 131 -40.27 -22.38 -5.26
C PHE A 131 -38.91 -22.71 -5.88
N GLY A 132 -38.20 -21.72 -6.43
CA GLY A 132 -36.88 -21.91 -7.03
C GLY A 132 -36.87 -22.65 -8.37
N ASN A 133 -38.03 -22.79 -9.05
CA ASN A 133 -38.14 -23.38 -10.37
C ASN A 133 -37.44 -22.56 -11.46
N ILE A 134 -37.28 -21.24 -11.25
CA ILE A 134 -36.67 -20.32 -12.21
C ILE A 134 -35.66 -19.43 -11.50
N SER A 135 -34.50 -19.26 -12.13
CA SER A 135 -33.50 -18.28 -11.76
C SER A 135 -33.34 -17.22 -12.85
N CYS A 136 -33.44 -15.96 -12.46
CA CYS A 136 -33.03 -14.80 -13.25
C CYS A 136 -31.71 -14.27 -12.69
N HIS A 137 -30.83 -13.81 -13.57
CA HIS A 137 -29.55 -13.21 -13.20
C HIS A 137 -29.37 -11.85 -13.88
N ILE A 138 -28.73 -10.92 -13.20
CA ILE A 138 -28.27 -9.65 -13.76
C ILE A 138 -26.91 -9.31 -13.16
N GLN A 139 -26.02 -8.75 -13.97
CA GLN A 139 -24.72 -8.23 -13.51
C GLN A 139 -24.78 -6.72 -13.43
N ILE A 140 -24.27 -6.17 -12.33
CA ILE A 140 -24.20 -4.73 -12.09
C ILE A 140 -22.71 -4.36 -11.98
N PRO A 141 -22.22 -3.38 -12.77
CA PRO A 141 -20.88 -2.85 -12.58
C PRO A 141 -20.81 -2.02 -11.29
N LEU A 142 -19.70 -2.16 -10.58
CA LEU A 142 -19.34 -1.35 -9.42
C LEU A 142 -18.09 -0.54 -9.80
N GLU A 143 -17.94 0.65 -9.22
CA GLU A 143 -16.83 1.58 -9.53
C GLU A 143 -16.03 1.96 -8.27
N ASP A 144 -16.26 1.27 -7.15
CA ASP A 144 -15.62 1.64 -5.89
C ASP A 144 -14.32 0.87 -5.65
N GLU A 145 -13.38 1.51 -4.97
CA GLU A 145 -12.03 1.01 -4.77
C GLU A 145 -11.50 1.29 -3.37
N LEU A 146 -10.60 0.43 -2.91
CA LEU A 146 -9.90 0.55 -1.65
C LEU A 146 -8.40 0.44 -1.89
N ILE A 147 -7.65 1.43 -1.41
CA ILE A 147 -6.19 1.41 -1.39
C ILE A 147 -5.74 1.06 0.02
N VAL A 148 -4.99 -0.04 0.15
CA VAL A 148 -4.44 -0.48 1.43
C VAL A 148 -2.96 -0.17 1.45
N TYR A 149 -2.57 0.78 2.29
CA TYR A 149 -1.18 1.19 2.48
C TYR A 149 -0.37 0.10 3.21
N PRO A 150 0.94 -0.03 2.91
CA PRO A 150 1.83 -0.79 3.77
C PRO A 150 1.82 -0.21 5.19
N LYS A 151 1.94 -1.07 6.20
CA LYS A 151 2.10 -0.60 7.57
C LYS A 151 3.55 -0.12 7.74
N PRO A 152 3.81 1.16 8.08
CA PRO A 152 5.17 1.65 8.26
C PRO A 152 5.89 0.86 9.36
N ALA A 153 7.05 0.29 9.03
CA ALA A 153 7.87 -0.42 10.00
C ALA A 153 8.66 0.58 10.86
N VAL A 154 8.91 0.21 12.12
CA VAL A 154 9.87 0.96 12.94
C VAL A 154 11.27 0.62 12.43
N VAL A 155 11.91 1.57 11.77
CA VAL A 155 13.25 1.40 11.20
C VAL A 155 14.28 2.14 12.06
N PRO A 156 15.52 1.63 12.17
CA PRO A 156 16.59 2.29 12.91
C PRO A 156 17.10 3.50 12.12
N PHE A 157 16.32 4.57 12.08
CA PHE A 157 16.64 5.79 11.34
C PHE A 157 17.95 6.43 11.81
N GLU A 158 18.36 6.19 13.05
CA GLU A 158 19.63 6.63 13.64
C GLU A 158 20.86 6.03 12.94
N GLN A 159 20.69 4.93 12.21
CA GLN A 159 21.75 4.32 11.39
C GLN A 159 21.87 4.96 10.01
N LEU A 160 20.95 5.85 9.64
CA LEU A 160 21.16 6.69 8.47
C LEU A 160 22.33 7.61 8.76
N PRO A 161 23.23 7.85 7.79
CA PRO A 161 24.39 8.67 7.95
C PRO A 161 23.92 10.11 8.17
N SER A 162 23.68 10.41 9.44
CA SER A 162 23.17 11.67 9.94
C SER A 162 24.29 12.70 9.91
N GLN A 163 24.71 13.11 8.72
CA GLN A 163 25.49 14.35 8.60
C GLN A 163 24.57 15.59 8.59
N SER A 164 23.25 15.40 8.45
CA SER A 164 22.25 16.48 8.46
C SER A 164 21.51 16.65 9.80
N LEU A 165 21.52 15.65 10.69
CA LEU A 165 20.73 15.67 11.93
C LEU A 165 21.53 16.00 13.21
N GLN A 166 22.85 16.04 13.13
CA GLN A 166 23.68 16.71 14.13
C GLN A 166 24.16 18.03 13.54
N GLY A 167 23.48 19.12 13.91
CA GLY A 167 24.13 20.42 13.91
C GLY A 167 25.47 20.30 14.63
N GLU A 168 26.48 20.98 14.08
CA GLU A 168 27.88 21.02 14.54
C GLU A 168 28.82 19.88 14.12
N GLN A 169 28.75 19.43 12.87
CA GLN A 169 30.01 19.21 12.16
C GLN A 169 30.11 20.18 10.99
N GLN A 170 30.94 21.21 11.18
CA GLN A 170 31.50 22.02 10.10
C GLN A 170 32.18 21.06 9.11
N VAL A 171 31.42 20.55 8.15
CA VAL A 171 32.00 19.97 6.96
C VAL A 171 32.60 21.17 6.23
N LYS A 172 33.92 21.30 6.32
CA LYS A 172 34.71 22.21 5.49
C LYS A 172 34.58 21.78 4.03
N ARG A 173 33.47 22.11 3.39
CA ARG A 173 33.31 21.97 1.95
C ARG A 173 32.93 23.33 1.38
N PHE A 174 33.98 24.01 0.93
CA PHE A 174 33.88 25.10 0.00
C PHE A 174 33.15 24.61 -1.24
N ILE A 175 32.00 25.17 -1.56
CA ILE A 175 31.70 25.53 -2.96
C ILE A 175 30.83 26.79 -3.00
N ILE A 176 29.80 26.99 -2.17
CA ILE A 176 29.07 28.29 -2.09
C ILE A 176 28.50 28.51 -0.66
N PRO A 177 28.84 29.60 0.05
CA PRO A 177 28.21 29.97 1.33
C PRO A 177 26.79 30.53 1.14
N ASP A 178 25.87 30.24 2.06
CA ASP A 178 24.52 30.83 2.06
C ASP A 178 24.57 32.29 2.58
N PRO A 179 24.26 33.32 1.75
CA PRO A 179 24.35 34.72 2.16
C PRO A 179 23.31 35.14 3.23
N PHE A 180 22.34 34.29 3.59
CA PHE A 180 21.27 34.64 4.55
C PHE A 180 21.52 34.18 5.98
N VAL A 181 22.42 33.21 6.21
CA VAL A 181 22.68 32.66 7.55
C VAL A 181 24.07 33.07 8.02
N ILE A 182 24.15 34.04 8.93
CA ILE A 182 25.42 34.53 9.50
C ILE A 182 25.68 33.81 10.83
N VAL A 183 26.71 32.98 10.87
CA VAL A 183 27.12 32.20 12.06
C VAL A 183 28.11 32.99 12.93
N GLY A 184 28.87 33.91 12.32
CA GLY A 184 29.88 34.66 13.06
C GLY A 184 30.61 35.71 12.22
N ALA A 185 31.78 36.11 12.70
CA ALA A 185 32.70 37.00 12.00
C ALA A 185 34.11 36.41 12.05
N ARG A 186 34.83 36.49 10.92
CA ARG A 186 36.23 36.04 10.81
C ARG A 186 37.11 37.16 10.27
N ASN A 187 38.41 37.05 10.51
CA ASN A 187 39.40 37.97 9.94
C ASN A 187 39.31 37.95 8.40
N TYR A 188 39.37 39.14 7.81
CA TYR A 188 39.45 39.34 6.37
C TYR A 188 40.71 38.68 5.80
N GLN A 189 40.56 37.97 4.69
CA GLN A 189 41.67 37.45 3.90
C GLN A 189 41.67 38.05 2.50
N SER A 190 42.86 38.17 1.91
CA SER A 190 43.03 38.68 0.55
C SER A 190 42.29 37.77 -0.45
N GLY A 191 41.16 38.25 -0.96
CA GLY A 191 40.24 37.50 -1.82
C GLY A 191 38.78 37.64 -1.43
N ASP A 192 38.50 38.06 -0.19
CA ASP A 192 37.14 38.29 0.29
C ASP A 192 36.51 39.55 -0.33
N SER A 193 35.23 39.49 -0.66
CA SER A 193 34.52 40.64 -1.23
C SER A 193 34.27 41.71 -0.17
N MET A 194 34.57 42.98 -0.49
CA MET A 194 34.29 44.11 0.41
C MET A 194 32.81 44.25 0.80
N LYS A 195 31.89 43.67 0.01
CA LYS A 195 30.45 43.63 0.35
C LYS A 195 30.12 42.77 1.56
N GLN A 196 31.01 41.84 1.93
CA GLN A 196 30.81 40.89 3.04
C GLN A 196 31.44 41.40 4.35
N VAL A 197 32.00 42.61 4.37
CA VAL A 197 32.65 43.19 5.56
C VAL A 197 31.59 43.52 6.62
N ASN A 198 31.79 42.94 7.81
CA ASN A 198 31.00 43.26 8.98
C ASN A 198 31.61 44.49 9.67
N TRP A 199 31.14 45.68 9.30
CA TRP A 199 31.65 46.94 9.84
C TRP A 199 31.49 47.06 11.37
N LYS A 200 30.43 46.47 11.93
CA LYS A 200 30.17 46.49 13.38
C LYS A 200 31.17 45.61 14.15
N ALA A 201 31.51 44.44 13.61
CA ALA A 201 32.54 43.58 14.19
C ALA A 201 33.95 44.18 14.01
N THR A 202 34.21 44.77 12.84
CA THR A 202 35.47 45.47 12.52
C THR A 202 35.76 46.61 13.50
N ALA A 203 34.75 47.43 13.81
CA ALA A 203 34.89 48.54 14.76
C ALA A 203 35.22 48.08 16.19
N ARG A 204 34.81 46.87 16.59
CA ARG A 204 35.07 46.32 17.93
C ARG A 204 36.41 45.58 18.02
N ALA A 205 36.82 44.91 16.96
CA ALA A 205 38.04 44.09 16.91
C ALA A 205 39.29 44.88 16.47
N GLY A 206 39.14 46.10 15.94
CA GLY A 206 40.24 46.92 15.44
C GLY A 206 40.92 46.38 14.17
N THR A 207 40.40 45.29 13.60
CA THR A 207 40.91 44.60 12.42
C THR A 207 39.73 44.28 11.50
N LEU A 208 39.95 44.25 10.18
CA LEU A 208 38.87 44.05 9.21
C LEU A 208 38.25 42.64 9.38
N GLN A 209 36.95 42.60 9.63
CA GLN A 209 36.18 41.37 9.84
C GLN A 209 35.15 41.17 8.73
N VAL A 210 34.96 39.93 8.28
CA VAL A 210 33.99 39.52 7.26
C VAL A 210 32.93 38.63 7.90
N HIS A 211 31.68 38.75 7.44
CA HIS A 211 30.60 37.85 7.83
C HIS A 211 30.96 36.39 7.49
N GLN A 212 30.90 35.51 8.48
CA GLN A 212 31.01 34.07 8.29
C GLN A 212 29.61 33.50 8.10
N TYR A 213 29.35 32.97 6.91
CA TYR A 213 28.09 32.37 6.52
C TYR A 213 28.06 30.87 6.83
N ASP A 214 26.89 30.33 7.19
CA ASP A 214 26.70 28.90 7.42
C ASP A 214 26.60 28.11 6.10
N PHE A 215 26.76 26.79 6.20
CA PHE A 215 26.50 25.85 5.13
C PHE A 215 25.31 24.97 5.51
N THR A 216 24.09 25.35 5.13
CA THR A 216 22.92 24.46 5.28
C THR A 216 22.70 23.72 3.98
N ALA A 217 23.30 22.54 3.87
CA ALA A 217 22.93 21.57 2.84
C ALA A 217 21.72 20.78 3.36
N ASP A 218 20.50 21.21 3.02
CA ASP A 218 19.31 20.37 3.21
C ASP A 218 19.49 19.10 2.37
N ARG A 219 19.95 18.02 3.00
CA ARG A 219 20.10 16.71 2.34
C ARG A 219 18.74 16.07 2.22
N SER A 220 18.39 15.69 0.99
CA SER A 220 17.21 14.87 0.73
C SER A 220 17.54 13.40 0.87
N LEU A 221 16.59 12.63 1.39
CA LEU A 221 16.66 11.18 1.46
C LEU A 221 16.12 10.59 0.16
N MET A 222 16.82 9.63 -0.43
CA MET A 222 16.34 8.84 -1.56
C MET A 222 16.31 7.37 -1.15
N ILE A 223 15.13 6.78 -1.11
CA ILE A 223 14.93 5.37 -0.76
C ILE A 223 14.90 4.54 -2.04
N LEU A 224 15.81 3.57 -2.14
CA LEU A 224 15.97 2.65 -3.25
C LEU A 224 15.61 1.24 -2.77
N LEU A 225 14.51 0.68 -3.26
CA LEU A 225 14.10 -0.68 -2.92
C LEU A 225 14.43 -1.65 -4.05
N ASN A 226 15.23 -2.67 -3.71
CA ASN A 226 15.58 -3.76 -4.60
C ASN A 226 14.59 -4.93 -4.48
N VAL A 227 14.00 -5.35 -5.59
CA VAL A 227 13.15 -6.54 -5.68
C VAL A 227 13.93 -7.82 -6.01
N ASP A 228 15.15 -7.70 -6.50
CA ASP A 228 15.98 -8.84 -6.88
C ASP A 228 16.36 -9.61 -5.60
N ASP A 229 16.00 -10.89 -5.52
CA ASP A 229 16.30 -11.72 -4.34
C ASP A 229 17.72 -12.31 -4.36
N LYS A 230 18.29 -12.45 -5.56
CA LYS A 230 19.64 -12.94 -5.86
C LYS A 230 20.12 -12.36 -7.17
N GLU A 231 21.43 -12.44 -7.39
CA GLU A 231 22.05 -12.00 -8.64
C GLU A 231 21.53 -12.82 -9.84
N GLY A 232 21.16 -12.12 -10.92
CA GLY A 232 20.73 -12.75 -12.17
C GLY A 232 19.36 -13.45 -12.10
N MET A 233 18.49 -13.05 -11.18
CA MET A 233 17.15 -13.61 -11.04
C MET A 233 16.33 -13.56 -12.36
N TRP A 234 15.34 -14.44 -12.52
CA TRP A 234 14.28 -14.32 -13.53
C TRP A 234 13.12 -13.45 -13.00
N ARG A 235 12.18 -13.01 -13.85
CA ARG A 235 11.20 -11.95 -13.53
C ARG A 235 10.35 -12.16 -12.27
N ASN A 236 10.09 -13.41 -11.89
CA ASN A 236 9.21 -13.75 -10.75
C ASN A 236 10.02 -13.86 -9.47
N VAL A 237 9.58 -13.15 -8.42
CA VAL A 237 10.24 -13.15 -7.10
C VAL A 237 9.97 -14.45 -6.35
N THR A 238 11.01 -15.06 -5.74
CA THR A 238 10.88 -16.33 -5.01
C THR A 238 10.31 -16.10 -3.63
N ASN A 239 10.70 -14.99 -2.99
CA ASN A 239 10.31 -14.66 -1.61
C ASN A 239 9.59 -13.31 -1.54
N GLU A 240 8.31 -13.31 -1.95
CA GLU A 240 7.47 -12.11 -1.88
C GLU A 240 7.40 -11.51 -0.46
N ALA A 241 7.45 -12.35 0.59
CA ALA A 241 7.33 -11.88 1.97
C ALA A 241 8.49 -10.96 2.39
N VAL A 242 9.71 -11.25 1.94
CA VAL A 242 10.89 -10.40 2.18
C VAL A 242 10.74 -9.05 1.48
N ILE A 243 10.26 -9.05 0.23
CA ILE A 243 10.03 -7.79 -0.49
C ILE A 243 8.90 -6.98 0.14
N GLU A 244 7.81 -7.61 0.57
CA GLU A 244 6.74 -6.92 1.33
C GLU A 244 7.29 -6.25 2.60
N GLN A 245 8.18 -6.92 3.33
CA GLN A 245 8.88 -6.32 4.47
C GLN A 245 9.75 -5.13 4.04
N GLY A 246 10.43 -5.22 2.89
CA GLY A 246 11.17 -4.10 2.31
C GLY A 246 10.30 -2.88 1.98
N ILE A 247 9.07 -3.09 1.54
CA ILE A 247 8.09 -2.02 1.31
C ILE A 247 7.63 -1.40 2.64
N GLU A 248 7.43 -2.21 3.68
CA GLU A 248 7.12 -1.72 5.03
C GLU A 248 8.29 -0.91 5.63
N TRP A 249 9.53 -1.32 5.38
CA TRP A 249 10.74 -0.57 5.77
C TRP A 249 10.87 0.73 5.01
N ALA A 250 10.63 0.74 3.69
CA ALA A 250 10.61 1.95 2.89
C ALA A 250 9.54 2.94 3.37
N ALA A 251 8.33 2.45 3.68
CA ALA A 251 7.26 3.25 4.26
C ALA A 251 7.64 3.84 5.62
N GLY A 252 8.29 3.05 6.48
CA GLY A 252 8.81 3.49 7.78
C GLY A 252 9.91 4.55 7.66
N ALA A 253 10.85 4.36 6.73
CA ALA A 253 11.92 5.33 6.46
C ALA A 253 11.37 6.66 5.95
N ALA A 254 10.40 6.60 5.03
CA ALA A 254 9.76 7.80 4.49
C ALA A 254 8.99 8.57 5.58
N GLU A 255 8.22 7.87 6.42
CA GLU A 255 7.50 8.47 7.53
C GLU A 255 8.46 9.16 8.51
N ALA A 256 9.50 8.43 8.93
CA ALA A 256 10.48 8.94 9.87
C ALA A 256 11.24 10.15 9.31
N ALA A 257 11.65 10.14 8.04
CA ALA A 257 12.34 11.28 7.42
C ALA A 257 11.42 12.51 7.24
N ILE A 258 10.20 12.32 6.74
CA ILE A 258 9.26 13.43 6.53
C ILE A 258 8.85 14.04 7.88
N SER A 259 8.67 13.22 8.93
CA SER A 259 8.38 13.71 10.28
C SER A 259 9.49 14.60 10.86
N ARG A 260 10.73 14.42 10.38
CA ARG A 260 11.91 15.22 10.74
C ARG A 260 12.16 16.41 9.79
N GLY A 261 11.27 16.63 8.82
CA GLY A 261 11.35 17.75 7.88
C GLY A 261 12.27 17.52 6.67
N MET A 262 12.72 16.29 6.43
CA MET A 262 13.54 15.97 5.26
C MET A 262 12.67 15.78 4.01
N ASP A 263 13.21 16.16 2.85
CA ASP A 263 12.65 15.77 1.56
C ASP A 263 12.95 14.29 1.29
N VAL A 264 11.95 13.50 0.87
CA VAL A 264 12.09 12.05 0.64
C VAL A 264 11.67 11.67 -0.76
N GLY A 265 12.54 10.99 -1.49
CA GLY A 265 12.25 10.35 -2.78
C GLY A 265 12.19 8.83 -2.64
N PHE A 266 11.60 8.18 -3.64
CA PHE A 266 11.48 6.72 -3.67
C PHE A 266 11.68 6.20 -5.09
N THR A 267 12.45 5.13 -5.23
CA THR A 267 12.61 4.40 -6.49
C THR A 267 12.70 2.91 -6.22
N ALA A 268 12.21 2.11 -7.15
CA ALA A 268 12.25 0.65 -7.06
C ALA A 268 12.28 0.05 -8.47
N ASN A 269 12.98 -1.07 -8.64
CA ASN A 269 12.98 -1.85 -9.88
C ASN A 269 11.73 -2.74 -10.01
N MET A 270 10.57 -2.19 -9.62
CA MET A 270 9.25 -2.81 -9.65
C MET A 270 8.28 -1.93 -10.42
N PRO A 271 7.27 -2.52 -11.10
CA PRO A 271 6.23 -1.76 -11.75
C PRO A 271 5.13 -1.36 -10.75
N MET A 272 4.39 -0.32 -11.13
CA MET A 272 3.11 -0.01 -10.51
C MET A 272 1.97 -0.71 -11.26
N SER A 273 0.88 -1.08 -10.58
CA SER A 273 -0.31 -1.61 -11.25
C SER A 273 -0.78 -0.68 -12.38
N GLY A 274 -0.76 -1.18 -13.63
CA GLY A 274 -1.11 -0.42 -14.83
C GLY A 274 0.06 0.29 -15.54
N ASN A 275 1.28 0.19 -15.01
CA ASN A 275 2.52 0.64 -15.65
C ASN A 275 3.51 -0.54 -15.73
N SER A 276 4.36 -0.57 -16.77
CA SER A 276 5.38 -1.60 -16.96
C SER A 276 6.80 -1.13 -16.59
N ASP A 277 6.98 0.18 -16.39
CA ASP A 277 8.28 0.77 -16.08
C ASP A 277 8.57 0.76 -14.58
N HIS A 278 9.86 0.87 -14.25
CA HIS A 278 10.32 1.08 -12.88
C HIS A 278 9.78 2.41 -12.35
N ILE A 279 9.64 2.52 -11.04
CA ILE A 279 9.11 3.72 -10.41
C ILE A 279 10.25 4.61 -9.96
N HIS A 280 10.14 5.91 -10.21
CA HIS A 280 11.05 6.94 -9.68
C HIS A 280 10.27 8.19 -9.28
N ILE A 281 10.36 8.57 -8.02
CA ILE A 281 9.75 9.77 -7.44
C ILE A 281 10.86 10.63 -6.84
N GLU A 282 10.94 11.87 -7.29
CA GLU A 282 11.89 12.84 -6.75
C GLU A 282 11.58 13.22 -5.30
N PRO A 283 12.60 13.61 -4.52
CA PRO A 283 12.39 14.03 -3.14
C PRO A 283 11.41 15.18 -2.98
N GLY A 284 10.46 14.99 -2.08
CA GLY A 284 9.47 16.01 -1.70
C GLY A 284 9.18 15.96 -0.21
N ARG A 285 8.48 16.98 0.29
CA ARG A 285 8.18 17.20 1.71
C ARG A 285 6.69 17.19 2.02
N GLY A 286 6.41 17.02 3.30
CA GLY A 286 5.08 17.22 3.87
C GLY A 286 4.21 15.96 3.83
N GLN A 287 3.07 16.04 4.52
CA GLN A 287 2.18 14.88 4.67
C GLN A 287 1.53 14.46 3.35
N GLU A 288 1.20 15.40 2.46
CA GLU A 288 0.64 15.07 1.15
C GLU A 288 1.60 14.21 0.32
N HIS A 289 2.88 14.54 0.36
CA HIS A 289 3.92 13.74 -0.30
C HIS A 289 4.06 12.36 0.33
N LEU A 290 4.01 12.26 1.66
CA LEU A 290 4.03 10.97 2.36
C LEU A 290 2.86 10.06 1.93
N PHE A 291 1.62 10.60 1.86
CA PHE A 291 0.47 9.82 1.42
C PHE A 291 0.57 9.40 -0.05
N MET A 292 1.16 10.24 -0.91
CA MET A 292 1.45 9.88 -2.30
C MET A 292 2.46 8.72 -2.37
N LEU A 293 3.50 8.73 -1.53
CA LEU A 293 4.44 7.61 -1.41
C LEU A 293 3.74 6.33 -0.93
N TYR A 294 2.88 6.40 0.08
CA TYR A 294 2.12 5.24 0.54
C TYR A 294 1.17 4.68 -0.52
N GLU A 295 0.50 5.54 -1.27
CA GLU A 295 -0.38 5.11 -2.36
C GLU A 295 0.40 4.42 -3.47
N LEU A 296 1.56 4.98 -3.84
CA LEU A 296 2.46 4.36 -4.79
C LEU A 296 2.95 3.00 -4.28
N MET A 297 3.40 2.92 -3.02
CA MET A 297 3.84 1.67 -2.41
C MET A 297 2.71 0.65 -2.30
N ALA A 298 1.45 1.08 -2.11
CA ALA A 298 0.29 0.19 -2.15
C ALA A 298 0.04 -0.38 -3.56
N LYS A 299 0.34 0.39 -4.61
CA LYS A 299 0.14 0.00 -6.02
C LYS A 299 1.32 -0.76 -6.63
N LEU A 300 2.45 -0.90 -5.94
CA LEU A 300 3.59 -1.70 -6.38
C LEU A 300 3.21 -3.17 -6.62
N VAL A 301 3.59 -3.71 -7.76
CA VAL A 301 3.49 -5.13 -8.10
C VAL A 301 4.86 -5.77 -7.87
N ILE A 302 4.92 -6.90 -7.16
CA ILE A 302 6.18 -7.59 -6.84
C ILE A 302 6.61 -8.41 -8.06
N GLU A 303 7.12 -7.71 -9.06
CA GLU A 303 7.68 -8.24 -10.29
C GLU A 303 8.91 -7.41 -10.65
N ARG A 304 9.92 -8.03 -11.26
CA ARG A 304 11.09 -7.28 -11.71
C ARG A 304 10.85 -6.61 -13.06
N THR A 305 11.06 -5.29 -13.13
CA THR A 305 11.11 -4.53 -14.40
C THR A 305 12.49 -4.62 -15.07
N SER A 306 13.54 -4.36 -14.29
CA SER A 306 14.95 -4.30 -14.73
C SER A 306 15.87 -4.82 -13.62
N LEU A 307 17.11 -5.15 -13.95
CA LEU A 307 18.10 -5.47 -12.93
C LEU A 307 18.34 -4.25 -12.05
N PHE A 308 18.50 -4.47 -10.75
CA PHE A 308 18.69 -3.37 -9.82
C PHE A 308 20.01 -2.61 -10.04
N MET A 309 21.06 -3.31 -10.51
CA MET A 309 22.30 -2.66 -10.91
C MET A 309 22.07 -1.61 -12.01
N ASP A 310 21.26 -1.94 -13.03
CA ASP A 310 20.96 -1.01 -14.13
C ASP A 310 20.22 0.22 -13.60
N LEU A 311 19.29 0.03 -12.65
CA LEU A 311 18.61 1.13 -11.97
C LEU A 311 19.60 2.03 -11.22
N LEU A 312 20.53 1.47 -10.45
CA LEU A 312 21.58 2.23 -9.75
C LEU A 312 22.45 3.04 -10.72
N MET A 313 22.83 2.44 -11.85
CA MET A 313 23.63 3.12 -12.88
C MET A 313 22.83 4.25 -13.54
N LEU A 314 21.54 4.05 -13.81
CA LEU A 314 20.65 5.10 -14.31
C LEU A 314 20.53 6.26 -13.32
N GLU A 315 20.39 5.98 -12.02
CA GLU A 315 20.40 7.02 -10.98
C GLU A 315 21.74 7.77 -10.92
N ALA A 316 22.86 7.06 -11.06
CA ALA A 316 24.18 7.67 -11.10
C ALA A 316 24.37 8.59 -12.32
N LEU A 317 23.78 8.23 -13.47
CA LEU A 317 23.82 9.05 -14.68
C LEU A 317 23.04 10.36 -14.55
N LYS A 318 22.04 10.45 -13.65
CA LYS A 318 21.32 11.70 -13.37
C LYS A 318 22.20 12.73 -12.66
N ARG A 319 23.37 12.34 -12.13
CA ARG A 319 24.36 13.21 -11.46
C ARG A 319 23.79 14.06 -10.32
N TYR A 320 22.75 13.56 -9.66
CA TYR A 320 22.32 14.15 -8.40
C TYR A 320 23.44 14.00 -7.36
N SER A 321 23.62 15.05 -6.57
CA SER A 321 24.64 15.12 -5.52
C SER A 321 24.00 15.54 -4.20
N ASN A 322 24.70 15.34 -3.09
CA ASN A 322 24.27 15.75 -1.76
C ASN A 322 22.94 15.11 -1.28
N ARG A 323 22.63 13.91 -1.76
CA ARG A 323 21.53 13.08 -1.26
C ARG A 323 22.05 12.04 -0.26
N ASP A 324 21.23 11.70 0.71
CA ASP A 324 21.39 10.50 1.52
C ASP A 324 20.58 9.39 0.86
N ILE A 325 21.25 8.33 0.42
CA ILE A 325 20.66 7.24 -0.34
C ILE A 325 20.59 6.01 0.56
N VAL A 326 19.39 5.43 0.67
CA VAL A 326 19.17 4.19 1.42
C VAL A 326 18.79 3.11 0.45
N ILE A 327 19.61 2.07 0.37
CA ILE A 327 19.35 0.90 -0.46
C ILE A 327 18.82 -0.21 0.44
N ILE A 328 17.58 -0.62 0.20
CA ILE A 328 16.92 -1.74 0.89
C ILE A 328 16.99 -2.96 -0.03
N THR A 329 17.62 -4.04 0.42
CA THR A 329 17.91 -5.21 -0.44
C THR A 329 18.02 -6.49 0.38
N SER A 330 17.70 -7.63 -0.21
CA SER A 330 17.89 -8.96 0.42
C SER A 330 19.24 -9.58 0.14
N TYR A 331 19.98 -9.09 -0.87
CA TYR A 331 21.34 -9.53 -1.17
C TYR A 331 22.24 -8.36 -1.56
N TRP A 332 23.55 -8.59 -1.50
CA TRP A 332 24.56 -7.65 -1.95
C TRP A 332 25.69 -8.38 -2.65
N SER A 333 26.12 -7.82 -3.79
CA SER A 333 27.17 -8.39 -4.64
C SER A 333 28.19 -7.30 -5.00
N ASP A 334 29.39 -7.71 -5.43
CA ASP A 334 30.44 -6.78 -5.89
C ASP A 334 29.94 -5.88 -7.03
N SER A 335 29.04 -6.41 -7.86
CA SER A 335 28.41 -5.70 -8.96
C SER A 335 27.50 -4.56 -8.49
N LEU A 336 26.75 -4.75 -7.40
CA LEU A 336 25.96 -3.71 -6.75
C LEU A 336 26.84 -2.72 -5.99
N GLU A 337 27.91 -3.19 -5.34
CA GLU A 337 28.90 -2.35 -4.67
C GLU A 337 29.55 -1.35 -5.64
N LEU A 338 29.94 -1.80 -6.84
CA LEU A 338 30.49 -0.92 -7.88
C LEU A 338 29.49 0.15 -8.35
N ALA A 339 28.22 -0.23 -8.52
CA ALA A 339 27.16 0.71 -8.91
C ALA A 339 26.86 1.72 -7.78
N ALA A 340 26.82 1.28 -6.53
CA ALA A 340 26.68 2.14 -5.35
C ALA A 340 27.86 3.11 -5.19
N ASN A 341 29.10 2.66 -5.46
CA ASN A 341 30.28 3.52 -5.50
C ASN A 341 30.15 4.65 -6.51
N SER A 342 29.51 4.41 -7.65
CA SER A 342 29.25 5.45 -8.66
C SER A 342 28.30 6.53 -8.15
N LEU A 343 27.29 6.16 -7.34
CA LEU A 343 26.42 7.12 -6.64
C LEU A 343 27.20 7.94 -5.61
N MET A 344 28.13 7.32 -4.87
CA MET A 344 28.98 8.01 -3.89
C MET A 344 29.98 8.97 -4.56
N GLN A 345 30.51 8.62 -5.74
CA GLN A 345 31.38 9.51 -6.52
C GLN A 345 30.70 10.81 -6.93
N ASN A 346 29.38 10.80 -7.12
CA ASN A 346 28.58 12.00 -7.35
C ASN A 346 28.41 12.88 -6.09
N GLY A 347 28.98 12.49 -4.94
CA GLY A 347 28.89 13.23 -3.68
C GLY A 347 27.67 12.90 -2.83
N ASN A 348 27.03 11.74 -3.06
CA ASN A 348 25.95 11.23 -2.23
C ASN A 348 26.49 10.36 -1.09
N THR A 349 25.74 10.24 0.00
CA THR A 349 25.99 9.20 1.00
C THR A 349 25.15 7.98 0.65
N VAL A 350 25.69 6.77 0.76
CA VAL A 350 24.92 5.54 0.52
C VAL A 350 24.92 4.71 1.81
N SER A 351 23.78 4.13 2.15
CA SER A 351 23.62 3.21 3.29
C SER A 351 22.77 2.03 2.88
N ILE A 352 23.16 0.85 3.35
CA ILE A 352 22.60 -0.42 2.91
C ILE A 352 21.83 -1.03 4.08
N TRP A 353 20.55 -1.31 3.84
CA TRP A 353 19.65 -1.95 4.77
C TRP A 353 19.33 -3.35 4.27
N TYR A 354 19.92 -4.34 4.94
CA TYR A 354 19.69 -5.75 4.62
C TYR A 354 18.36 -6.22 5.16
N LEU A 355 17.54 -6.78 4.26
CA LEU A 355 16.31 -7.46 4.66
C LEU A 355 16.66 -8.83 5.26
N PRO A 356 16.16 -9.14 6.46
CA PRO A 356 16.36 -10.45 7.04
C PRO A 356 15.65 -11.51 6.19
N GLU A 357 16.23 -12.71 6.09
CA GLU A 357 15.50 -13.85 5.52
C GLU A 357 14.20 -14.05 6.30
N ALA A 358 13.07 -14.12 5.59
CA ALA A 358 11.79 -14.35 6.22
C ALA A 358 11.85 -15.69 6.98
N VAL A 359 11.81 -15.64 8.31
CA VAL A 359 11.56 -16.82 9.13
C VAL A 359 10.24 -17.40 8.64
N GLN A 360 10.29 -18.56 7.98
CA GLN A 360 9.09 -19.30 7.65
C GLN A 360 8.32 -19.45 8.96
N LYS A 361 7.13 -18.83 9.04
CA LYS A 361 6.20 -19.13 10.13
C LYS A 361 5.80 -20.58 9.94
N ASP A 362 6.57 -21.47 10.55
CA ASP A 362 6.20 -22.85 10.69
C ASP A 362 4.79 -22.85 11.25
N THR A 363 3.91 -23.44 10.47
CA THR A 363 2.58 -23.79 10.88
C THR A 363 2.76 -24.59 12.16
N PHE A 364 2.37 -24.03 13.31
CA PHE A 364 2.16 -24.79 14.54
C PHE A 364 1.10 -25.86 14.21
N LYS A 365 1.54 -26.98 13.64
CA LYS A 365 0.86 -28.24 13.76
C LYS A 365 0.95 -28.56 15.24
N SER A 366 -0.15 -28.32 15.93
CA SER A 366 -0.44 -28.97 17.19
C SER A 366 -0.39 -30.47 16.92
N GLU A 367 0.78 -31.07 17.14
CA GLU A 367 0.86 -32.50 17.42
C GLU A 367 0.12 -32.72 18.74
N VAL A 368 -1.17 -33.03 18.61
CA VAL A 368 -1.92 -33.73 19.66
C VAL A 368 -1.28 -35.10 19.77
N THR A 369 -0.30 -35.22 20.67
CA THR A 369 0.23 -36.51 21.10
C THR A 369 -0.88 -37.22 21.87
N VAL A 370 -1.70 -38.00 21.16
CA VAL A 370 -2.53 -39.02 21.82
C VAL A 370 -1.58 -40.13 22.23
N ASN A 371 -1.19 -40.11 23.49
CA ASN A 371 -0.73 -41.29 24.18
C ASN A 371 -1.28 -41.17 25.60
N ASP A 372 -2.31 -41.95 25.91
CA ASP A 372 -2.11 -42.79 27.07
C ASP A 372 -2.85 -44.12 26.99
N ARG A 373 -2.07 -45.14 27.28
CA ARG A 373 -2.47 -46.53 27.32
C ARG A 373 -3.34 -46.72 28.54
N GLY A 374 -4.52 -47.28 28.35
CA GLY A 374 -5.28 -47.87 29.46
C GLY A 374 -4.46 -48.98 30.10
N ARG A 375 -3.91 -48.72 31.29
CA ARG A 375 -3.59 -49.74 32.29
C ARG A 375 -3.79 -49.17 33.70
N TYR A 376 -4.78 -49.75 34.37
CA TYR A 376 -4.99 -49.69 35.81
C TYR A 376 -3.81 -50.29 36.56
N VAL A 377 -3.36 -49.63 37.64
CA VAL A 377 -2.85 -50.32 38.84
C VAL A 377 -3.25 -49.51 40.08
N SER A 378 -4.03 -50.20 40.94
CA SER A 378 -4.42 -49.96 42.35
C SER A 378 -4.78 -48.55 42.83
#